data_AF-A0A1G2Y451-F1
#
_entry.id   AF-A0A1G2Y451-F1
#
_cell.length_a   1.000
_cell.length_b   1.000
_cell.length_c   1.000
_cell.angle_alpha   90.00
_cell.angle_beta   90.00
_cell.angle_gamma   90.00
#
_symmetry.space_group_name_H-M   'P 1'
#
loop_
_entity.id
_entity.type
_entity.pdbx_description
1 polymer ?
#
loop_
_entity_poly.entity_id
_entity_poly.type
_entity_poly.pdbx_seq_one_letter_code
_entity_poly.pdbx_strand_id
1 'polypeptide(L)'
;MKVGRRRLSHVSHWLPAILITFLTLCANATTIDFYTDGIIQSGDCYDQVNVWNTAAINMTGGIAQSVWTYDSSTFNVQNGSVSLVVSLQNTSIVTILGGEIASLQLLDNSIAYLYGGNITETLATAGMATVHIYGKNFNFIPKYSNGPGWITGNWSDGSFFSIYYRNYEPFPGTHLFLHEIPEPCTLGLVSLGFFTMRRNIKTFRK
;
A
#
# COMPACT_ATOMS: atom_id res chain seq x y z
N MET A 1 -9.35 19.00 67.79
CA MET A 1 -10.32 18.30 66.92
C MET A 1 -10.40 19.05 65.59
N LYS A 2 -9.82 18.52 64.51
CA LYS A 2 -9.77 19.19 63.19
C LYS A 2 -10.30 18.21 62.15
N VAL A 3 -11.52 18.45 61.69
CA VAL A 3 -12.25 17.58 60.76
C VAL A 3 -11.82 17.92 59.33
N GLY A 4 -11.08 17.02 58.69
CA GLY A 4 -10.61 17.16 57.31
C GLY A 4 -11.69 16.73 56.30
N ARG A 5 -12.14 17.66 55.46
CA ARG A 5 -13.05 17.38 54.34
C ARG A 5 -12.29 16.73 53.18
N ARG A 6 -12.66 15.50 52.81
CA ARG A 6 -12.17 14.83 51.59
C ARG A 6 -12.92 15.35 50.36
N ARG A 7 -12.18 15.79 49.35
CA ARG A 7 -12.68 16.12 48.00
C ARG A 7 -12.99 14.83 47.24
N LEU A 8 -14.21 14.71 46.73
CA LEU A 8 -14.63 13.66 45.81
C LEU A 8 -14.03 13.94 44.42
N SER A 9 -13.25 13.01 43.90
CA SER A 9 -12.70 13.03 42.54
C SER A 9 -13.77 12.57 41.55
N HIS A 10 -14.05 13.42 40.54
CA HIS A 10 -14.92 13.09 39.41
C HIS A 10 -14.32 11.94 38.59
N VAL A 11 -15.08 10.85 38.45
CA VAL A 11 -14.76 9.72 37.56
C VAL A 11 -15.40 10.01 36.21
N SER A 12 -14.61 10.33 35.19
CA SER A 12 -15.09 10.49 33.81
C SER A 12 -15.38 9.11 33.20
N HIS A 13 -16.64 8.80 32.93
CA HIS A 13 -17.04 7.57 32.26
C HIS A 13 -16.73 7.66 30.77
N TRP A 14 -15.73 6.89 30.33
CA TRP A 14 -15.46 6.63 28.92
C TRP A 14 -16.50 5.63 28.41
N LEU A 15 -17.44 6.07 27.59
CA LEU A 15 -18.32 5.16 26.85
C LEU A 15 -17.48 4.53 25.72
N PRO A 16 -17.42 3.19 25.60
CA PRO A 16 -16.76 2.55 24.48
C PRO A 16 -17.54 2.86 23.21
N ALA A 17 -16.89 3.52 22.25
CA ALA A 17 -17.42 3.67 20.90
C ALA A 17 -17.50 2.29 20.24
N ILE A 18 -18.70 1.72 20.16
CA ILE A 18 -18.95 0.47 19.44
C ILE A 18 -18.91 0.78 17.95
N LEU A 19 -17.79 0.44 17.31
CA LEU A 19 -17.62 0.52 15.86
C LEU A 19 -18.40 -0.64 15.22
N ILE A 20 -19.59 -0.35 14.70
CA ILE A 20 -20.37 -1.31 13.90
C ILE A 20 -19.76 -1.35 12.49
N THR A 21 -19.00 -2.39 12.19
CA THR A 21 -18.50 -2.66 10.84
C THR A 21 -19.60 -3.30 10.01
N PHE A 22 -20.14 -2.59 9.03
CA PHE A 22 -21.04 -3.17 8.04
C PHE A 22 -20.22 -4.06 7.09
N LEU A 23 -20.35 -5.38 7.25
CA LEU A 23 -19.93 -6.35 6.24
C LEU A 23 -20.96 -6.29 5.11
N THR A 24 -20.71 -5.43 4.12
CA THR A 24 -21.49 -5.41 2.88
C THR A 24 -21.18 -6.66 2.09
N LEU A 25 -21.99 -7.70 2.27
CA LEU A 25 -21.90 -8.91 1.45
C LEU A 25 -22.43 -8.58 0.05
N CYS A 26 -21.61 -8.80 -0.97
CA CYS A 26 -22.03 -8.65 -2.35
C CYS A 26 -22.96 -9.80 -2.75
N ALA A 27 -24.26 -9.54 -2.78
CA ALA A 27 -25.22 -10.57 -3.14
C ALA A 27 -25.24 -10.89 -4.65
N ASN A 28 -24.68 -10.01 -5.50
CA ASN A 28 -24.68 -10.17 -6.97
C ASN A 28 -23.38 -9.62 -7.58
N ALA A 29 -22.25 -10.21 -7.22
CA ALA A 29 -20.99 -9.90 -7.88
C ALA A 29 -21.09 -10.29 -9.38
N THR A 30 -20.77 -9.36 -10.27
CA THR A 30 -20.83 -9.58 -11.73
C THR A 30 -19.45 -9.41 -12.35
N THR A 31 -19.26 -9.95 -13.55
CA THR A 31 -18.10 -9.62 -14.37
C THR A 31 -18.30 -8.28 -15.06
N ILE A 32 -17.27 -7.43 -15.07
CA ILE A 32 -17.27 -6.16 -15.80
C ILE A 32 -16.01 -6.05 -16.68
N ASP A 33 -16.20 -5.58 -17.90
CA ASP A 33 -15.13 -5.29 -18.84
C ASP A 33 -15.01 -3.77 -19.04
N PHE A 34 -13.82 -3.24 -18.80
CA PHE A 34 -13.49 -1.85 -19.08
C PHE A 34 -12.63 -1.75 -20.35
N TYR A 35 -13.20 -1.13 -21.38
CA TYR A 35 -12.50 -0.76 -22.62
C TYR A 35 -12.12 0.73 -22.66
N THR A 36 -12.61 1.49 -21.69
CA THR A 36 -12.31 2.91 -21.45
C THR A 36 -12.09 3.12 -19.96
N ASP A 37 -11.59 4.29 -19.60
CA ASP A 37 -11.35 4.65 -18.20
C ASP A 37 -12.60 4.53 -17.32
N GLY A 38 -12.38 4.30 -16.04
CA GLY A 38 -13.44 3.99 -15.09
C GLY A 38 -12.98 4.06 -13.63
N ILE A 39 -13.94 3.93 -12.73
CA ILE A 39 -13.72 4.00 -11.28
C ILE A 39 -14.46 2.83 -10.64
N ILE A 40 -13.79 2.14 -9.72
CA ILE A 40 -14.42 1.22 -8.77
C ILE A 40 -14.46 1.93 -7.43
N GLN A 41 -15.65 2.19 -6.92
CA GLN A 41 -15.89 2.99 -5.72
C GLN A 41 -16.59 2.18 -4.63
N SER A 42 -16.72 2.77 -3.44
CA SER A 42 -17.44 2.13 -2.33
C SER A 42 -18.88 1.78 -2.72
N GLY A 43 -19.29 0.55 -2.41
CA GLY A 43 -20.59 0.00 -2.80
C GLY A 43 -20.56 -0.82 -4.09
N ASP A 44 -19.54 -0.63 -4.94
CA ASP A 44 -19.35 -1.48 -6.11
C ASP A 44 -18.88 -2.87 -5.69
N CYS A 45 -19.37 -3.87 -6.41
CA CYS A 45 -18.90 -5.23 -6.22
C CYS A 45 -18.90 -6.07 -7.48
N TYR A 46 -17.73 -6.61 -7.77
CA TYR A 46 -17.49 -7.41 -8.97
C TYR A 46 -16.89 -8.76 -8.61
N ASP A 47 -17.27 -9.77 -9.36
CA ASP A 47 -16.62 -11.07 -9.29
C ASP A 47 -15.29 -10.96 -10.03
N GLN A 48 -15.36 -10.46 -11.26
CA GLN A 48 -14.20 -10.28 -12.11
C GLN A 48 -14.24 -8.90 -12.76
N VAL A 49 -13.10 -8.21 -12.73
CA VAL A 49 -12.87 -6.95 -13.45
C VAL A 49 -11.81 -7.22 -14.51
N ASN A 50 -12.13 -6.96 -15.77
CA ASN A 50 -11.15 -7.00 -16.85
C ASN A 50 -10.89 -5.58 -17.37
N VAL A 51 -9.63 -5.23 -17.56
CA VAL A 51 -9.21 -3.93 -18.08
C VAL A 51 -8.43 -4.14 -19.36
N TRP A 52 -8.91 -3.60 -20.47
CA TRP A 52 -8.39 -3.87 -21.82
C TRP A 52 -7.74 -2.64 -22.46
N ASN A 53 -6.98 -2.85 -23.53
CA ASN A 53 -6.40 -1.81 -24.37
C ASN A 53 -5.51 -0.82 -23.59
N THR A 54 -5.94 0.44 -23.52
CA THR A 54 -5.27 1.54 -22.82
C THR A 54 -6.14 2.10 -21.69
N ALA A 55 -7.18 1.37 -21.26
CA ALA A 55 -8.10 1.85 -20.23
C ALA A 55 -7.37 1.99 -18.89
N ALA A 56 -7.72 3.04 -18.13
CA ALA A 56 -7.21 3.29 -16.79
C ALA A 56 -8.33 3.22 -15.75
N ILE A 57 -8.23 2.27 -14.82
CA ILE A 57 -9.21 2.06 -13.75
C ILE A 57 -8.64 2.49 -12.41
N ASN A 58 -9.39 3.34 -11.70
CA ASN A 58 -9.05 3.77 -10.36
C ASN A 58 -9.97 3.11 -9.34
N MET A 59 -9.42 2.25 -8.48
CA MET A 59 -10.11 1.65 -7.35
C MET A 59 -9.94 2.53 -6.11
N THR A 60 -11.00 3.26 -5.75
CA THR A 60 -11.07 4.15 -4.57
C THR A 60 -11.87 3.53 -3.42
N GLY A 61 -12.40 2.32 -3.63
CA GLY A 61 -13.17 1.53 -2.68
C GLY A 61 -13.71 0.27 -3.36
N GLY A 62 -14.79 -0.27 -2.83
CA GLY A 62 -15.47 -1.43 -3.44
C GLY A 62 -14.71 -2.74 -3.21
N ILE A 63 -15.27 -3.81 -3.77
CA ILE A 63 -14.73 -5.16 -3.66
C ILE A 63 -14.69 -5.78 -5.06
N ALA A 64 -13.57 -6.39 -5.41
CA ALA A 64 -13.48 -7.30 -6.55
C ALA A 64 -12.97 -8.66 -6.06
N GLN A 65 -13.41 -9.77 -6.64
CA GLN A 65 -12.73 -11.03 -6.36
C GLN A 65 -11.43 -11.10 -7.17
N SER A 66 -11.50 -10.92 -8.49
CA SER A 66 -10.33 -10.92 -9.37
C SER A 66 -10.28 -9.67 -10.25
N VAL A 67 -9.07 -9.19 -10.53
CA VAL A 67 -8.82 -8.11 -11.50
C VAL A 67 -7.77 -8.60 -12.51
N TRP A 68 -8.09 -8.51 -13.80
CA TRP A 68 -7.20 -8.87 -14.89
C TRP A 68 -6.95 -7.63 -15.76
N THR A 69 -5.68 -7.34 -16.04
CA THR A 69 -5.29 -6.22 -16.89
C THR A 69 -4.53 -6.74 -18.10
N TYR A 70 -4.89 -6.23 -19.28
CA TYR A 70 -4.39 -6.68 -20.57
C TYR A 70 -3.77 -5.53 -21.36
N ASP A 71 -2.99 -5.87 -22.39
CA ASP A 71 -2.39 -4.94 -23.35
C ASP A 71 -1.49 -3.88 -22.67
N SER A 72 -1.94 -2.62 -22.65
CA SER A 72 -1.26 -1.45 -22.08
C SER A 72 -2.14 -0.72 -21.07
N SER A 73 -3.06 -1.45 -20.44
CA SER A 73 -4.00 -0.90 -19.47
C SER A 73 -3.35 -0.53 -18.14
N THR A 74 -4.04 0.28 -17.35
CA THR A 74 -3.59 0.73 -16.04
C THR A 74 -4.62 0.43 -14.96
N PHE A 75 -4.17 -0.10 -13.82
CA PHE A 75 -5.00 -0.28 -12.63
C PHE A 75 -4.38 0.42 -11.42
N ASN A 76 -5.10 1.39 -10.85
CA ASN A 76 -4.63 2.16 -9.71
C ASN A 76 -5.46 1.82 -8.48
N VAL A 77 -4.81 1.40 -7.38
CA VAL A 77 -5.49 1.01 -6.14
C VAL A 77 -5.16 2.03 -5.05
N GLN A 78 -6.14 2.84 -4.68
CA GLN A 78 -6.05 3.77 -3.56
C GLN A 78 -6.67 3.18 -2.29
N ASN A 79 -7.77 2.44 -2.45
CA ASN A 79 -8.48 1.75 -1.38
C ASN A 79 -9.35 0.64 -1.98
N GLY A 80 -10.04 -0.13 -1.13
CA GLY A 80 -10.87 -1.27 -1.54
C GLY A 80 -10.18 -2.61 -1.31
N SER A 81 -10.81 -3.69 -1.75
CA SER A 81 -10.32 -5.06 -1.55
C SER A 81 -10.41 -5.89 -2.82
N VAL A 82 -9.30 -6.56 -3.18
CA VAL A 82 -9.26 -7.62 -4.18
C VAL A 82 -8.98 -8.95 -3.50
N SER A 83 -10.00 -9.79 -3.36
CA SER A 83 -9.97 -10.92 -2.44
C SER A 83 -9.27 -12.17 -2.97
N LEU A 84 -9.02 -12.27 -4.27
CA LEU A 84 -8.31 -13.41 -4.88
C LEU A 84 -7.01 -12.97 -5.57
N VAL A 85 -7.09 -12.25 -6.69
CA VAL A 85 -5.91 -11.93 -7.48
C VAL A 85 -6.04 -10.65 -8.29
N VAL A 86 -4.98 -9.86 -8.33
CA VAL A 86 -4.73 -8.86 -9.38
C VAL A 86 -3.67 -9.44 -10.31
N SER A 87 -4.02 -9.66 -11.59
CA SER A 87 -3.13 -10.25 -12.59
C SER A 87 -2.86 -9.27 -13.73
N LEU A 88 -1.58 -9.03 -14.00
CA LEU A 88 -1.10 -8.14 -15.04
C LEU A 88 -0.50 -8.91 -16.19
N GLN A 89 -0.88 -8.55 -17.43
CA GLN A 89 -0.41 -9.17 -18.66
C GLN A 89 0.15 -8.12 -19.63
N ASN A 90 0.96 -8.57 -20.59
CA ASN A 90 1.57 -7.74 -21.62
C ASN A 90 2.42 -6.58 -21.06
N THR A 91 1.98 -5.34 -21.24
CA THR A 91 2.67 -4.10 -20.80
C THR A 91 1.81 -3.31 -19.80
N SER A 92 0.85 -3.97 -19.14
CA SER A 92 -0.03 -3.30 -18.20
C SER A 92 0.72 -2.83 -16.95
N ILE A 93 0.15 -1.81 -16.30
CA ILE A 93 0.75 -1.16 -15.14
C ILE A 93 -0.22 -1.19 -13.97
N VAL A 94 0.27 -1.51 -12.77
CA VAL A 94 -0.48 -1.34 -11.53
C VAL A 94 0.25 -0.37 -10.60
N THR A 95 -0.51 0.56 -10.00
CA THR A 95 -0.01 1.43 -8.93
C THR A 95 -0.82 1.18 -7.67
N ILE A 96 -0.17 0.76 -6.58
CA ILE A 96 -0.83 0.46 -5.30
C ILE A 96 -0.37 1.48 -4.27
N LEU A 97 -1.32 2.33 -3.87
CA LEU A 97 -1.16 3.36 -2.84
C LEU A 97 -1.78 2.89 -1.51
N GLY A 98 -2.74 1.97 -1.54
CA GLY A 98 -3.49 1.47 -0.39
C GLY A 98 -4.33 0.24 -0.73
N GLY A 99 -5.32 -0.06 0.10
CA GLY A 99 -6.21 -1.21 -0.08
C GLY A 99 -5.63 -2.56 0.35
N GLU A 100 -6.40 -3.61 0.13
CA GLU A 100 -6.04 -5.00 0.44
C GLU A 100 -6.11 -5.85 -0.83
N ILE A 101 -5.06 -6.59 -1.14
CA ILE A 101 -4.98 -7.49 -2.29
C ILE A 101 -4.49 -8.84 -1.77
N ALA A 102 -5.21 -9.92 -2.07
CA ALA A 102 -4.76 -11.25 -1.65
C ALA A 102 -3.45 -11.63 -2.38
N SER A 103 -3.52 -11.79 -3.70
CA SER A 103 -2.36 -12.09 -4.53
C SER A 103 -2.17 -11.05 -5.64
N LEU A 104 -0.92 -10.71 -5.93
CA LEU A 104 -0.52 -9.85 -7.05
C LEU A 104 0.39 -10.63 -7.99
N GLN A 105 -0.04 -10.81 -9.23
CA GLN A 105 0.70 -11.55 -10.24
C GLN A 105 1.05 -10.63 -11.41
N LEU A 106 2.33 -10.60 -11.78
CA LEU A 106 2.81 -9.88 -12.94
C LEU A 106 3.37 -10.85 -13.97
N LEU A 107 2.95 -10.71 -15.21
CA LEU A 107 3.38 -11.50 -16.36
C LEU A 107 3.96 -10.60 -17.46
N ASP A 108 4.67 -11.20 -18.42
CA ASP A 108 5.26 -10.55 -19.59
C ASP A 108 6.16 -9.35 -19.25
N ASN A 109 5.80 -8.13 -19.67
CA ASN A 109 6.54 -6.88 -19.46
C ASN A 109 5.80 -5.93 -18.51
N SER A 110 4.88 -6.46 -17.70
CA SER A 110 4.06 -5.64 -16.81
C SER A 110 4.87 -5.03 -15.66
N ILE A 111 4.36 -3.93 -15.10
CA ILE A 111 5.06 -3.16 -14.07
C ILE A 111 4.14 -2.89 -12.89
N ALA A 112 4.63 -3.15 -11.67
CA ALA A 112 3.96 -2.73 -10.43
C ALA A 112 4.77 -1.67 -9.69
N TYR A 113 4.08 -0.63 -9.22
CA TYR A 113 4.60 0.37 -8.29
C TYR A 113 3.85 0.28 -6.96
N LEU A 114 4.56 -0.11 -5.89
CA LEU A 114 4.00 -0.31 -4.56
C LEU A 114 4.48 0.80 -3.62
N TYR A 115 3.55 1.63 -3.17
CA TYR A 115 3.78 2.71 -2.19
C TYR A 115 3.08 2.45 -0.85
N GLY A 116 2.15 1.49 -0.82
CA GLY A 116 1.35 1.16 0.35
C GLY A 116 0.49 -0.08 0.11
N GLY A 117 -0.58 -0.21 0.89
CA GLY A 117 -1.51 -1.33 0.82
C GLY A 117 -1.02 -2.58 1.55
N ASN A 118 -1.83 -3.63 1.49
CA ASN A 118 -1.55 -4.91 2.12
C ASN A 118 -1.68 -6.04 1.08
N ILE A 119 -0.58 -6.71 0.78
CA ILE A 119 -0.57 -7.92 -0.06
C ILE A 119 -0.46 -9.13 0.89
N THR A 120 -1.56 -9.84 1.11
CA THR A 120 -1.66 -10.81 2.21
C THR A 120 -1.13 -12.20 1.88
N GLU A 121 -1.14 -12.59 0.61
CA GLU A 121 -0.68 -13.91 0.17
C GLU A 121 0.64 -13.80 -0.59
N THR A 122 0.59 -13.63 -1.92
CA THR A 122 1.77 -13.76 -2.78
C THR A 122 1.91 -12.58 -3.72
N LEU A 123 3.15 -12.07 -3.84
CA LEU A 123 3.60 -11.27 -4.96
C LEU A 123 4.39 -12.17 -5.92
N ALA A 124 3.85 -12.43 -7.10
CA ALA A 124 4.46 -13.30 -8.08
C ALA A 124 4.84 -12.58 -9.38
N THR A 125 5.97 -12.96 -9.95
CA THR A 125 6.49 -12.41 -11.21
C THR A 125 6.89 -13.54 -12.16
N ALA A 126 6.68 -13.33 -13.47
CA ALA A 126 7.17 -14.17 -14.56
C ALA A 126 7.49 -13.30 -15.79
N GLY A 127 8.31 -13.81 -16.72
CA GLY A 127 8.78 -13.03 -17.87
C GLY A 127 9.74 -11.90 -17.48
N MET A 128 9.58 -10.73 -18.10
CA MET A 128 10.32 -9.49 -17.81
C MET A 128 9.56 -8.54 -16.87
N ALA A 129 8.59 -9.06 -16.12
CA ALA A 129 7.78 -8.30 -15.20
C ALA A 129 8.62 -7.61 -14.13
N THR A 130 8.34 -6.34 -13.87
CA THR A 130 9.13 -5.49 -12.97
C THR A 130 8.31 -5.01 -11.78
N VAL A 131 8.86 -5.12 -10.56
CA VAL A 131 8.23 -4.61 -9.34
C VAL A 131 9.11 -3.54 -8.71
N HIS A 132 8.53 -2.38 -8.43
CA HIS A 132 9.13 -1.30 -7.67
C HIS A 132 8.42 -1.19 -6.31
N ILE A 133 9.16 -1.31 -5.22
CA ILE A 133 8.64 -1.15 -3.86
C ILE A 133 9.27 0.08 -3.22
N TYR A 134 8.45 1.02 -2.77
CA TYR A 134 8.90 2.26 -2.14
C TYR A 134 8.60 2.22 -0.64
N GLY A 135 9.63 2.38 0.19
CA GLY A 135 9.51 2.16 1.63
C GLY A 135 10.80 2.44 2.38
N LYS A 136 10.90 1.90 3.60
CA LYS A 136 12.02 2.05 4.53
C LYS A 136 12.33 0.72 5.20
N ASN A 137 13.54 0.58 5.74
CA ASN A 137 13.95 -0.56 6.57
C ASN A 137 13.72 -1.92 5.88
N PHE A 138 14.03 -1.99 4.58
CA PHE A 138 13.84 -3.22 3.82
C PHE A 138 14.70 -4.36 4.38
N ASN A 139 14.09 -5.54 4.48
CA ASN A 139 14.77 -6.76 4.82
C ASN A 139 14.25 -7.89 3.93
N PHE A 140 15.16 -8.67 3.36
CA PHE A 140 14.83 -9.82 2.54
C PHE A 140 15.21 -11.10 3.26
N ILE A 141 14.22 -11.95 3.52
CA ILE A 141 14.37 -13.23 4.22
C ILE A 141 14.16 -14.34 3.18
N PRO A 142 15.22 -14.88 2.57
CA PRO A 142 15.10 -15.97 1.61
C PRO A 142 14.56 -17.24 2.30
N LYS A 143 13.61 -17.95 1.68
CA LYS A 143 13.13 -19.26 2.17
C LYS A 143 14.11 -20.39 1.80
N TYR A 144 14.80 -20.24 0.67
CA TYR A 144 15.83 -21.16 0.16
C TYR A 144 16.99 -20.36 -0.42
N SER A 145 18.15 -21.01 -0.61
CA SER A 145 19.40 -20.35 -1.03
C SER A 145 19.28 -19.42 -2.25
N ASN A 146 18.34 -19.68 -3.16
CA ASN A 146 17.98 -18.82 -4.30
C ASN A 146 16.47 -18.83 -4.60
N GLY A 147 15.64 -19.07 -3.59
CA GLY A 147 14.21 -19.33 -3.76
C GLY A 147 13.29 -18.15 -3.43
N PRO A 148 11.96 -18.38 -3.44
CA PRO A 148 11.01 -17.40 -2.91
C PRO A 148 11.38 -16.97 -1.49
N GLY A 149 10.96 -15.79 -1.08
CA GLY A 149 11.34 -15.21 0.21
C GLY A 149 10.35 -14.17 0.67
N TRP A 150 10.51 -13.73 1.91
CA TRP A 150 9.72 -12.63 2.45
C TRP A 150 10.48 -11.33 2.27
N ILE A 151 9.79 -10.32 1.73
CA ILE A 151 10.27 -8.93 1.75
C ILE A 151 9.49 -8.24 2.86
N THR A 152 10.19 -7.71 3.84
CA THR A 152 9.59 -6.96 4.94
C THR A 152 10.12 -5.54 4.96
N GLY A 153 9.37 -4.61 5.53
CA GLY A 153 9.81 -3.24 5.73
C GLY A 153 8.69 -2.36 6.28
N ASN A 154 8.86 -1.05 6.13
CA ASN A 154 7.83 -0.07 6.45
C ASN A 154 7.46 0.75 5.21
N TRP A 155 6.18 1.06 5.03
CA TRP A 155 5.73 2.05 4.06
C TRP A 155 6.15 3.47 4.47
N SER A 156 5.92 4.46 3.62
CA SER A 156 6.29 5.86 3.90
C SER A 156 5.60 6.44 5.13
N ASP A 157 4.40 5.94 5.45
CA ASP A 157 3.62 6.32 6.63
C ASP A 157 4.07 5.63 7.93
N GLY A 158 5.07 4.74 7.84
CA GLY A 158 5.62 3.98 8.96
C GLY A 158 4.91 2.65 9.24
N SER A 159 3.79 2.36 8.57
CA SER A 159 3.11 1.07 8.72
C SER A 159 3.99 -0.07 8.21
N PHE A 160 3.95 -1.21 8.90
CA PHE A 160 4.76 -2.38 8.56
C PHE A 160 4.12 -3.19 7.43
N PHE A 161 4.95 -3.76 6.55
CA PHE A 161 4.51 -4.73 5.55
C PHE A 161 5.39 -5.99 5.54
N SER A 162 4.80 -7.11 5.11
CA SER A 162 5.48 -8.39 4.92
C SER A 162 4.86 -9.10 3.71
N ILE A 163 5.61 -9.15 2.61
CA ILE A 163 5.13 -9.67 1.33
C ILE A 163 5.91 -10.94 1.00
N TYR A 164 5.20 -12.04 0.74
CA TYR A 164 5.83 -13.25 0.23
C TYR A 164 6.05 -13.11 -1.28
N TYR A 165 7.32 -13.03 -1.67
CA TYR A 165 7.74 -12.88 -3.06
C TYR A 165 8.09 -14.23 -3.68
N ARG A 166 7.47 -14.51 -4.83
CA ARG A 166 7.68 -15.73 -5.62
C ARG A 166 8.03 -15.38 -7.07
N ASN A 167 9.27 -15.63 -7.46
CA ASN A 167 9.63 -15.65 -8.89
C ASN A 167 9.38 -17.05 -9.46
N TYR A 168 8.72 -17.14 -10.62
CA TYR A 168 8.53 -18.40 -11.34
C TYR A 168 9.74 -18.80 -12.19
N GLU A 169 10.64 -17.87 -12.51
CA GLU A 169 11.83 -18.14 -13.31
C GLU A 169 13.11 -18.16 -12.46
N PRO A 170 14.07 -19.05 -12.75
CA PRO A 170 15.35 -19.06 -12.06
C PRO A 170 16.12 -17.76 -12.33
N PHE A 171 16.78 -17.22 -11.29
CA PHE A 171 17.71 -16.08 -11.39
C PHE A 171 18.66 -16.24 -12.60
N PRO A 172 18.94 -15.16 -13.35
CA PRO A 172 19.02 -13.77 -12.88
C PRO A 172 17.85 -12.82 -13.27
N GLY A 173 16.67 -13.33 -13.63
CA GLY A 173 15.53 -12.51 -14.11
C GLY A 173 14.72 -11.75 -13.03
N THR A 174 15.23 -11.51 -11.83
CA THR A 174 14.48 -10.78 -10.79
C THR A 174 14.54 -9.27 -11.03
N HIS A 175 13.50 -8.72 -11.63
CA HIS A 175 13.31 -7.26 -11.78
C HIS A 175 12.58 -6.66 -10.57
N LEU A 176 13.09 -6.93 -9.36
CA LEU A 176 12.59 -6.36 -8.11
C LEU A 176 13.51 -5.22 -7.67
N PHE A 177 12.98 -4.01 -7.60
CA PHE A 177 13.70 -2.82 -7.19
C PHE A 177 13.11 -2.27 -5.89
N LEU A 178 13.96 -2.17 -4.86
CA LEU A 178 13.61 -1.58 -3.58
C LEU A 178 14.11 -0.13 -3.54
N HIS A 179 13.18 0.81 -3.41
CA HIS A 179 13.45 2.24 -3.39
C HIS A 179 13.31 2.75 -1.96
N GLU A 180 14.44 3.00 -1.33
CA GLU A 180 14.46 3.58 0.02
C GLU A 180 14.06 5.06 -0.05
N ILE A 181 12.93 5.40 0.57
CA ILE A 181 12.47 6.78 0.68
C ILE A 181 13.28 7.43 1.80
N PRO A 182 14.16 8.41 1.51
CA PRO A 182 14.96 9.04 2.53
C PRO A 182 14.04 9.63 3.60
N GLU A 183 14.37 9.39 4.87
CA GLU A 183 13.71 10.11 5.94
C GLU A 183 13.88 11.61 5.69
N PRO A 184 12.83 12.43 5.84
CA PRO A 184 12.94 13.84 5.57
C PRO A 184 13.99 14.47 6.49
N CYS A 185 15.22 14.60 5.99
CA CYS A 185 16.29 15.40 6.60
C CYS A 185 15.86 16.85 6.75
N THR A 186 14.72 17.25 6.17
CA THR A 186 14.01 18.50 6.38
C THR A 186 13.95 18.89 7.85
N LEU A 187 13.64 17.97 8.78
CA LEU A 187 13.63 18.30 10.21
C LEU A 187 15.03 18.62 10.73
N GLY A 188 16.05 17.88 10.29
CA GLY A 188 17.45 18.15 10.61
C GLY A 188 17.92 19.49 10.05
N LEU A 189 17.59 19.79 8.79
CA LEU A 189 17.95 21.03 8.09
C LEU A 189 17.21 22.24 8.66
N VAL A 190 15.92 22.10 9.00
CA VAL A 190 15.15 23.15 9.68
C VAL A 190 15.73 23.41 11.07
N SER A 191 16.05 22.37 11.82
CA SER A 191 16.70 22.50 13.12
C SER A 191 18.05 23.21 13.00
N LEU A 192 18.87 22.82 12.02
CA LEU A 192 20.16 23.47 11.73
C LEU A 192 19.97 24.94 11.33
N GLY A 193 18.94 25.26 10.56
CA GLY A 193 18.54 26.63 10.24
C GLY A 193 18.20 27.46 11.49
N PHE A 194 17.38 26.92 12.40
CA PHE A 194 17.07 27.58 13.68
C PHE A 194 18.32 27.79 14.55
N PHE A 195 19.22 26.81 14.62
CA PHE A 195 20.47 26.92 15.38
C PHE A 195 21.39 28.01 14.81
N THR A 196 21.50 28.12 13.48
CA THR A 196 22.33 29.15 12.86
C THR A 196 21.73 30.54 13.00
N MET A 197 20.40 30.68 12.93
CA MET A 197 19.72 31.98 13.12
C MET A 197 19.80 32.50 14.56
N ARG A 198 19.82 31.63 15.57
CA ARG A 198 19.87 32.06 16.99
C ARG A 198 21.17 32.76 17.38
N ARG A 199 22.26 32.62 16.60
CA ARG A 199 23.60 33.11 16.97
C ARG A 199 23.84 34.61 16.72
N ASN A 200 22.91 35.33 16.09
CA ASN A 200 23.12 36.74 15.68
C ASN A 200 22.27 37.79 16.43
N ILE A 201 21.79 37.52 17.65
CA ILE A 201 21.20 38.59 18.48
C ILE A 201 22.35 39.35 19.16
N LYS A 202 22.91 40.36 18.46
CA LYS A 202 23.83 41.32 19.08
C LYS A 202 23.03 42.23 20.02
N THR A 203 23.35 42.18 21.30
CA THR A 203 22.81 43.06 22.34
C THR A 203 23.23 44.50 22.06
N PHE A 204 22.30 45.33 21.57
CA PHE A 204 22.50 46.78 21.47
C PHE A 204 22.43 47.36 22.90
N ARG A 205 23.59 47.56 23.54
CA ARG A 205 23.68 48.37 24.76
C ARG A 205 23.80 49.85 24.36
N LYS A 206 22.86 50.66 24.85
CA LYS A 206 22.90 52.13 24.81
C LYS A 206 23.96 52.65 25.78
#